data_AF-A0A846EGP2-F1
#
_entry.id   AF-A0A846EGP2-F1
#
_cell.length_a   1.000
_cell.length_b   1.000
_cell.length_c   1.000
_cell.angle_alpha   90.00
_cell.angle_beta   90.00
_cell.angle_gamma   90.00
#
_symmetry.space_group_name_H-M   'P 1'
#
loop_
_entity.id
_entity.type
_entity.pdbx_description
1 polymer ?
#
loop_
_entity_poly.entity_id
_entity_poly.type
_entity_poly.pdbx_seq_one_letter_code
_entity_poly.pdbx_strand_id
1 'polypeptide(L)'
;MPDIYKIFPAIGVARVGNSSEYYLAPDSAGGLPEGDFNGQFRDGSGLMKRQGVKFKVFCYPEAGGDPYEVIPGENGVASIEWTVHLANKKSAWYDFAPIKGEGTYPPPELNDDGESNLRNPNVTGSERANLITDPGPRTLTGPSQTAEFSRTSTPPEGYVMTFPPTTLSPNQIDSLGEIHTDAQGQLIVVGGYGQSGTDLPYPPAEDIDYVNNDNWWDDTSDGPVDATIVFSDGVTPSTNAATAWVAVTPPRFAPEIVSQITMYDVIFDVAVRNFPDYRPDIYSNGTYQTTYQTDPITEVQDILNRAYLYRGVSTDVGNHKFNYGSTLPENVYKYMRAPDQDNESGETIVARGLMPMLAGDGSASSVAEDPERRSLYVTFTATQMHFATQYYNGVITDVPLPEDEPDRLTRVALQNCSGAAFAPGIEMTWFARRPEIYVEPLRLNKRNYTGTLSPDATPLADGLEPGDFTKYMAIPWQADFNECAVQWTLDNPSTSKNWVNWWPAQRPLKVNRDGQRNVAWIGIDTDPNDDYYNHLRFELDTDMVDHWSELGFVLNQGTADSPDFIEVERTYVDGTAEQSKPRPKRGRNKR
;
A
#
# COMPACT_ATOMS: atom_id res chain seq x y z
N MET A 1 8.61 -28.46 21.43
CA MET A 1 7.38 -27.68 21.18
C MET A 1 6.73 -28.27 19.94
N PRO A 2 5.40 -28.41 19.85
CA PRO A 2 4.77 -28.99 18.66
C PRO A 2 5.14 -28.19 17.40
N ASP A 3 5.05 -28.84 16.23
CA ASP A 3 5.21 -28.19 14.92
C ASP A 3 4.37 -26.91 14.85
N ILE A 4 4.95 -25.84 14.32
CA ILE A 4 4.29 -24.55 14.17
C ILE A 4 3.97 -24.33 12.70
N TYR A 5 2.72 -24.03 12.40
CA TYR A 5 2.26 -23.74 11.04
C TYR A 5 2.03 -22.25 10.88
N LYS A 6 2.42 -21.68 9.75
CA LYS A 6 2.27 -20.24 9.47
C LYS A 6 1.88 -20.01 8.02
N ILE A 7 1.00 -19.03 7.79
CA ILE A 7 0.58 -18.64 6.45
C ILE A 7 1.54 -17.55 5.93
N PHE A 8 1.93 -17.67 4.66
CA PHE A 8 2.78 -16.74 3.94
C PHE A 8 2.23 -16.40 2.54
N PRO A 9 2.39 -15.16 2.05
CA PRO A 9 2.97 -14.01 2.76
C PRO A 9 2.16 -13.65 4.01
N ALA A 10 2.83 -13.17 5.08
CA ALA A 10 2.15 -12.80 6.32
C ALA A 10 1.18 -11.62 6.10
N ILE A 11 1.51 -10.76 5.11
CA ILE A 11 0.64 -9.72 4.55
C ILE A 11 0.71 -9.85 3.03
N GLY A 12 -0.36 -10.34 2.41
CA GLY A 12 -0.51 -10.44 0.96
C GLY A 12 -1.15 -9.20 0.34
N VAL A 13 -0.82 -8.91 -0.92
CA VAL A 13 -1.29 -7.71 -1.63
C VAL A 13 -1.95 -8.11 -2.95
N ALA A 14 -3.28 -7.98 -2.98
CA ALA A 14 -4.09 -8.01 -4.19
C ALA A 14 -4.34 -6.58 -4.68
N ARG A 15 -4.66 -6.43 -5.97
CA ARG A 15 -4.98 -5.12 -6.56
C ARG A 15 -6.24 -5.19 -7.40
N VAL A 16 -7.05 -4.14 -7.30
CA VAL A 16 -8.30 -4.01 -8.05
C VAL A 16 -8.04 -3.88 -9.56
N GLY A 17 -9.06 -4.21 -10.36
CA GLY A 17 -9.03 -4.26 -11.82
C GLY A 17 -10.45 -4.46 -12.35
N ASN A 18 -10.86 -3.81 -13.43
CA ASN A 18 -12.25 -3.86 -13.90
C ASN A 18 -12.59 -5.07 -14.80
N SER A 19 -11.66 -6.00 -15.00
CA SER A 19 -11.88 -7.28 -15.69
C SER A 19 -12.25 -8.40 -14.72
N SER A 20 -13.00 -9.40 -15.21
CA SER A 20 -13.15 -10.69 -14.52
C SER A 20 -11.87 -11.54 -14.55
N GLU A 21 -10.93 -11.26 -15.45
CA GLU A 21 -9.64 -11.96 -15.48
C GLU A 21 -8.65 -11.38 -14.44
N TYR A 22 -7.68 -12.20 -14.02
CA TYR A 22 -6.63 -11.80 -13.10
C TYR A 22 -5.27 -12.44 -13.45
N TYR A 23 -4.19 -11.83 -12.95
CA TYR A 23 -2.84 -12.41 -12.91
C TYR A 23 -2.38 -12.56 -11.47
N LEU A 24 -1.31 -13.34 -11.22
CA LEU A 24 -0.75 -13.51 -9.88
C LEU A 24 0.30 -12.43 -9.57
N ALA A 25 0.32 -12.00 -8.31
CA ALA A 25 1.33 -11.08 -7.77
C ALA A 25 2.76 -11.56 -8.07
N PRO A 26 3.73 -10.64 -8.21
CA PRO A 26 5.11 -10.98 -8.54
C PRO A 26 5.86 -11.70 -7.39
N ASP A 27 6.84 -12.52 -7.76
CA ASP A 27 7.77 -13.21 -6.82
C ASP A 27 8.96 -12.34 -6.42
N SER A 28 9.07 -11.11 -6.93
CA SER A 28 10.23 -10.26 -6.73
C SER A 28 9.85 -8.78 -6.59
N ALA A 29 10.72 -8.02 -5.92
CA ALA A 29 10.56 -6.57 -5.83
C ALA A 29 10.78 -5.94 -7.20
N GLY A 30 9.80 -5.17 -7.67
CA GLY A 30 9.84 -4.64 -9.04
C GLY A 30 9.62 -5.72 -10.10
N GLY A 31 9.14 -6.90 -9.72
CA GLY A 31 8.85 -7.99 -10.64
C GLY A 31 7.57 -7.73 -11.44
N LEU A 32 7.50 -8.32 -12.63
CA LEU A 32 6.25 -8.49 -13.37
C LEU A 32 5.43 -9.66 -12.79
N PRO A 33 4.12 -9.71 -13.06
CA PRO A 33 3.26 -10.81 -12.60
C PRO A 33 3.79 -12.21 -12.91
N GLU A 34 3.47 -13.15 -12.02
CA GLU A 34 3.85 -14.57 -12.11
C GLU A 34 2.93 -15.42 -12.99
N GLY A 35 3.34 -16.68 -13.22
CA GLY A 35 2.50 -17.74 -13.75
C GLY A 35 2.27 -17.64 -15.26
N ASP A 36 1.02 -17.79 -15.69
CA ASP A 36 0.62 -17.72 -17.10
C ASP A 36 0.46 -16.27 -17.60
N PHE A 37 1.14 -15.31 -16.96
CA PHE A 37 1.12 -13.91 -17.38
C PHE A 37 1.69 -13.76 -18.79
N ASN A 38 0.83 -13.34 -19.71
CA ASN A 38 1.14 -13.23 -21.14
C ASN A 38 1.77 -11.89 -21.53
N GLY A 39 2.23 -11.10 -20.55
CA GLY A 39 2.73 -9.76 -20.78
C GLY A 39 1.64 -8.70 -20.99
N GLN A 40 0.37 -9.04 -20.73
CA GLN A 40 -0.76 -8.11 -20.89
C GLN A 40 -1.52 -7.90 -19.58
N PHE A 41 -1.55 -6.65 -19.14
CA PHE A 41 -2.30 -6.21 -17.96
C PHE A 41 -3.78 -6.05 -18.23
N ARG A 42 -4.20 -6.08 -19.51
CA ARG A 42 -5.59 -6.05 -19.94
C ARG A 42 -6.03 -7.37 -20.58
N ASP A 43 -7.34 -7.61 -20.51
CA ASP A 43 -7.99 -8.72 -21.20
C ASP A 43 -8.25 -8.42 -22.69
N GLY A 44 -8.83 -9.39 -23.40
CA GLY A 44 -9.14 -9.26 -24.83
C GLY A 44 -10.16 -8.17 -25.18
N SER A 45 -10.86 -7.61 -24.19
CA SER A 45 -11.80 -6.48 -24.33
C SER A 45 -11.19 -5.14 -23.91
N GLY A 46 -9.94 -5.12 -23.46
CA GLY A 46 -9.25 -3.93 -22.98
C GLY A 46 -9.52 -3.59 -21.51
N LEU A 47 -10.24 -4.43 -20.77
CA LEU A 47 -10.45 -4.22 -19.33
C LEU A 47 -9.20 -4.63 -18.55
N MET A 48 -8.89 -3.89 -17.49
CA MET A 48 -7.72 -4.13 -16.65
C MET A 48 -7.92 -5.37 -15.78
N LYS A 49 -7.01 -6.33 -15.90
CA LYS A 49 -6.96 -7.54 -15.07
C LYS A 49 -6.65 -7.17 -13.63
N ARG A 50 -7.28 -7.90 -12.70
CA ARG A 50 -6.99 -7.82 -11.26
C ARG A 50 -5.65 -8.47 -10.96
N GLN A 51 -5.01 -8.08 -9.86
CA GLN A 51 -3.88 -8.83 -9.30
C GLN A 51 -4.38 -9.69 -8.14
N GLY A 52 -4.29 -11.01 -8.29
CA GLY A 52 -4.50 -11.97 -7.21
C GLY A 52 -3.23 -12.23 -6.42
N VAL A 53 -3.34 -12.57 -5.14
CA VAL A 53 -2.21 -13.01 -4.31
C VAL A 53 -2.39 -14.48 -3.91
N LYS A 54 -1.31 -15.26 -4.02
CA LYS A 54 -1.25 -16.65 -3.59
C LYS A 54 -0.77 -16.74 -2.14
N PHE A 55 -1.45 -17.55 -1.33
CA PHE A 55 -1.06 -17.88 0.03
C PHE A 55 -0.68 -19.35 0.15
N LYS A 56 0.33 -19.60 0.97
CA LYS A 56 0.87 -20.92 1.28
C LYS A 56 0.97 -21.11 2.78
N VAL A 57 0.90 -22.35 3.23
CA VAL A 57 1.20 -22.71 4.62
C VAL A 57 2.60 -23.32 4.69
N PHE A 58 3.40 -22.90 5.66
CA PHE A 58 4.69 -23.51 5.98
C PHE A 58 4.68 -24.13 7.36
N CYS A 59 5.31 -25.30 7.50
CA CYS A 59 5.57 -25.98 8.77
C CYS A 59 6.99 -25.63 9.25
N TYR A 60 7.11 -25.28 10.53
CA TYR A 60 8.35 -25.12 11.28
C TYR A 60 8.45 -26.30 12.26
N PRO A 61 9.24 -27.35 11.94
CA PRO A 61 9.24 -28.59 12.70
C PRO A 61 9.83 -28.45 14.10
N GLU A 62 9.28 -29.20 15.06
CA GLU A 62 9.78 -29.26 16.45
C GLU A 62 11.28 -29.54 16.55
N ALA A 63 11.79 -30.40 15.68
CA ALA A 63 13.14 -30.95 15.76
C ALA A 63 14.26 -29.96 15.36
N GLY A 64 13.92 -28.69 15.09
CA GLY A 64 14.85 -27.73 14.52
C GLY A 64 15.24 -28.07 13.08
N GLY A 65 14.31 -28.73 12.36
CA GLY A 65 14.44 -28.97 10.93
C GLY A 65 14.14 -27.72 10.12
N ASP A 66 14.57 -27.71 8.87
CA ASP A 66 14.30 -26.60 7.95
C ASP A 66 12.77 -26.48 7.70
N PRO A 67 12.23 -25.25 7.61
CA PRO A 67 10.84 -25.05 7.26
C PRO A 67 10.50 -25.66 5.89
N TYR A 68 9.29 -26.19 5.75
CA TYR A 68 8.82 -26.74 4.47
C TYR A 68 7.37 -26.33 4.16
N GLU A 69 7.07 -26.21 2.86
CA GLU A 69 5.71 -25.91 2.38
C GLU A 69 4.77 -27.09 2.68
N VAL A 70 3.60 -26.80 3.23
CA VAL A 70 2.55 -27.78 3.49
C VAL A 70 1.77 -28.04 2.22
N ILE A 71 1.82 -29.29 1.76
CA ILE A 71 1.16 -29.74 0.53
C ILE A 71 0.20 -30.89 0.88
N PRO A 72 -1.10 -30.79 0.55
CA PRO A 72 -2.04 -31.90 0.66
C PRO A 72 -1.55 -33.16 -0.05
N GLY A 73 -1.60 -34.30 0.63
CA GLY A 73 -1.07 -35.59 0.17
C GLY A 73 0.34 -35.89 0.66
N GLU A 74 1.05 -34.92 1.24
CA GLU A 74 2.39 -35.09 1.81
C GLU A 74 2.35 -35.01 3.34
N ASN A 75 3.33 -35.63 4.01
CA ASN A 75 3.51 -35.54 5.47
C ASN A 75 2.23 -35.83 6.29
N GLY A 76 1.36 -36.70 5.76
CA GLY A 76 0.09 -37.05 6.40
C GLY A 76 -1.02 -36.01 6.27
N VAL A 77 -0.83 -34.91 5.55
CA VAL A 77 -1.83 -33.86 5.36
C VAL A 77 -2.88 -34.31 4.33
N ALA A 78 -4.15 -34.23 4.69
CA ALA A 78 -5.29 -34.54 3.82
C ALA A 78 -5.75 -33.33 3.01
N SER A 79 -5.89 -32.18 3.66
CA SER A 79 -6.33 -30.92 3.05
C SER A 79 -5.89 -29.72 3.88
N ILE A 80 -5.97 -28.54 3.27
CA ILE A 80 -5.88 -27.25 3.95
C ILE A 80 -7.25 -26.58 3.77
N GLU A 81 -7.90 -26.24 4.87
CA GLU A 81 -9.14 -25.47 4.86
C GLU A 81 -8.80 -24.00 5.06
N TRP A 82 -9.17 -23.16 4.11
CA TRP A 82 -8.88 -21.74 4.11
C TRP A 82 -10.12 -20.94 4.48
N THR A 83 -10.01 -19.95 5.35
CA THR A 83 -11.07 -18.98 5.63
C THR A 83 -10.53 -17.56 5.43
N VAL A 84 -11.23 -16.76 4.63
CA VAL A 84 -10.89 -15.36 4.37
C VAL A 84 -12.10 -14.49 4.68
N HIS A 85 -11.88 -13.35 5.35
CA HIS A 85 -12.93 -12.39 5.66
C HIS A 85 -12.51 -11.00 5.20
N LEU A 86 -13.02 -10.54 4.05
CA LEU A 86 -12.77 -9.19 3.55
C LEU A 86 -13.85 -8.22 4.02
N ALA A 87 -13.46 -7.00 4.38
CA ALA A 87 -14.39 -5.89 4.57
C ALA A 87 -13.77 -4.55 4.16
N ASN A 88 -14.60 -3.55 3.96
CA ASN A 88 -14.22 -2.14 3.78
C ASN A 88 -14.93 -1.29 4.82
N LYS A 89 -14.15 -0.64 5.69
CA LYS A 89 -14.64 0.23 6.77
C LYS A 89 -14.47 1.72 6.50
N LYS A 90 -13.99 2.13 5.32
CA LYS A 90 -13.61 3.54 5.04
C LYS A 90 -14.73 4.53 5.29
N SER A 91 -15.94 4.24 4.81
CA SER A 91 -17.11 5.12 4.95
C SER A 91 -17.61 5.22 6.40
N ALA A 92 -17.27 4.25 7.24
CA ALA A 92 -17.60 4.21 8.66
C ALA A 92 -16.53 4.86 9.56
N TRP A 93 -15.36 5.18 9.00
CA TRP A 93 -14.20 5.62 9.78
C TRP A 93 -14.13 7.13 9.96
N TYR A 94 -13.07 7.58 10.62
CA TYR A 94 -12.76 9.00 10.79
C TYR A 94 -12.26 9.59 9.48
N ASP A 95 -12.45 10.90 9.34
CA ASP A 95 -11.75 11.73 8.38
C ASP A 95 -10.25 11.55 8.53
N PHE A 96 -9.57 11.40 7.39
CA PHE A 96 -8.13 11.41 7.38
C PHE A 96 -7.65 12.84 7.58
N ALA A 97 -6.85 13.05 8.62
CA ALA A 97 -6.12 14.28 8.89
C ALA A 97 -4.65 13.89 9.12
N PRO A 98 -3.73 14.24 8.20
CA PRO A 98 -2.39 13.65 8.03
C PRO A 98 -1.78 12.92 9.23
N ILE A 99 -0.98 13.60 10.05
CA ILE A 99 -0.27 13.01 11.19
C ILE A 99 -1.19 12.89 12.42
N LYS A 100 -2.38 13.53 12.41
CA LYS A 100 -3.33 13.46 13.53
C LYS A 100 -3.81 12.01 13.69
N GLY A 101 -3.65 11.48 14.90
CA GLY A 101 -3.96 10.09 15.24
C GLY A 101 -2.74 9.15 15.30
N GLU A 102 -1.59 9.51 14.70
CA GLU A 102 -0.36 8.71 14.80
C GLU A 102 0.22 8.72 16.22
N GLY A 103 0.23 9.89 16.88
CA GLY A 103 0.69 10.05 18.27
C GLY A 103 -0.41 9.86 19.33
N THR A 104 -1.66 10.12 18.96
CA THR A 104 -2.84 10.15 19.85
C THR A 104 -3.94 9.27 19.29
N TYR A 105 -3.77 7.94 19.39
CA TYR A 105 -4.78 6.97 18.96
C TYR A 105 -5.77 6.65 20.11
N PRO A 106 -7.10 6.57 19.85
CA PRO A 106 -7.76 6.79 18.56
C PRO A 106 -7.78 8.27 18.15
N PRO A 107 -7.96 8.59 16.85
CA PRO A 107 -8.14 9.97 16.41
C PRO A 107 -9.21 10.68 17.23
N PRO A 108 -9.08 12.00 17.48
CA PRO A 108 -10.06 12.74 18.27
C PRO A 108 -11.42 12.69 17.59
N GLU A 109 -12.49 12.51 18.36
CA GLU A 109 -13.87 12.45 17.84
C GLU A 109 -14.36 13.76 17.23
N LEU A 110 -13.78 14.89 17.65
CA LEU A 110 -14.12 16.23 17.18
C LEU A 110 -12.91 16.91 16.54
N ASN A 111 -13.13 17.70 15.49
CA ASN A 111 -12.14 18.61 14.93
C ASN A 111 -11.92 19.84 15.83
N ASP A 112 -10.99 20.70 15.43
CA ASP A 112 -10.64 21.93 16.16
C ASP A 112 -11.80 22.94 16.25
N ASP A 113 -12.81 22.82 15.37
CA ASP A 113 -14.04 23.62 15.37
C ASP A 113 -15.17 22.99 16.21
N GLY A 114 -14.95 21.79 16.79
CA GLY A 114 -15.93 21.07 17.60
C GLY A 114 -16.98 20.28 16.81
N GLU A 115 -16.77 20.10 15.50
CA GLU A 115 -17.59 19.24 14.63
C GLU A 115 -17.05 17.80 14.63
N SER A 116 -17.87 16.81 14.27
CA SER A 116 -17.44 15.40 14.26
C SER A 116 -16.36 15.14 13.20
N ASN A 117 -15.33 14.39 13.57
CA ASN A 117 -14.31 13.85 12.66
C ASN A 117 -14.73 12.53 12.02
N LEU A 118 -15.98 12.09 12.14
CA LEU A 118 -16.42 10.85 11.50
C LEU A 118 -16.87 11.15 10.07
N ARG A 119 -16.43 10.33 9.11
CA ARG A 119 -17.07 10.25 7.80
C ARG A 119 -18.52 9.83 7.98
N ASN A 120 -19.40 10.35 7.14
CA ASN A 120 -20.84 10.22 7.25
C ASN A 120 -21.35 10.57 8.66
N PRO A 121 -21.07 11.78 9.18
CA PRO A 121 -21.35 12.13 10.58
C PRO A 121 -22.86 12.18 10.87
N ASN A 122 -23.69 12.28 9.84
CA ASN A 122 -25.15 12.24 9.96
C ASN A 122 -25.70 10.84 10.28
N VAL A 123 -24.91 9.78 10.08
CA VAL A 123 -25.26 8.40 10.46
C VAL A 123 -24.71 8.11 11.85
N THR A 124 -25.59 7.78 12.79
CA THR A 124 -25.27 7.73 14.22
C THR A 124 -25.66 6.41 14.88
N GLY A 125 -25.03 6.11 16.02
CA GLY A 125 -25.32 4.91 16.80
C GLY A 125 -25.14 3.61 16.01
N SER A 126 -26.00 2.63 16.26
CA SER A 126 -25.90 1.29 15.63
C SER A 126 -26.03 1.28 14.10
N GLU A 127 -26.57 2.34 13.49
CA GLU A 127 -26.69 2.43 12.03
C GLU A 127 -25.34 2.61 11.33
N ARG A 128 -24.30 3.06 12.04
CA ARG A 128 -22.94 3.20 11.48
C ARG A 128 -22.36 1.88 10.98
N ALA A 129 -22.75 0.75 11.58
CA ALA A 129 -22.32 -0.57 11.09
C ALA A 129 -22.78 -0.83 9.63
N ASN A 130 -23.86 -0.19 9.16
CA ASN A 130 -24.32 -0.32 7.78
C ASN A 130 -23.45 0.45 6.77
N LEU A 131 -22.56 1.33 7.24
CA LEU A 131 -21.58 2.01 6.38
C LEU A 131 -20.42 1.08 5.98
N ILE A 132 -20.23 -0.03 6.71
CA ILE A 132 -19.21 -1.04 6.42
C ILE A 132 -19.71 -1.92 5.27
N THR A 133 -18.86 -2.14 4.26
CA THR A 133 -19.10 -3.21 3.28
C THR A 133 -18.50 -4.50 3.83
N ASP A 134 -19.35 -5.44 4.24
CA ASP A 134 -18.97 -6.69 4.89
C ASP A 134 -19.81 -7.85 4.33
N PRO A 135 -19.27 -8.57 3.33
CA PRO A 135 -19.89 -9.77 2.77
C PRO A 135 -19.79 -11.00 3.69
N GLY A 136 -19.10 -10.89 4.84
CA GLY A 136 -18.79 -12.00 5.74
C GLY A 136 -17.69 -12.94 5.24
N PRO A 137 -17.22 -13.87 6.09
CA PRO A 137 -16.15 -14.80 5.74
C PRO A 137 -16.55 -15.81 4.66
N ARG A 138 -15.57 -16.33 3.92
CA ARG A 138 -15.72 -17.44 2.97
C ARG A 138 -14.70 -18.53 3.29
N THR A 139 -15.12 -19.79 3.19
CA THR A 139 -14.30 -20.96 3.50
C THR A 139 -14.22 -21.91 2.32
N LEU A 140 -13.01 -22.33 1.96
CA LEU A 140 -12.73 -23.38 0.97
C LEU A 140 -12.07 -24.57 1.68
N THR A 141 -12.56 -25.78 1.46
CA THR A 141 -12.15 -26.99 2.20
C THR A 141 -11.36 -27.98 1.36
N GLY A 142 -11.17 -27.70 0.07
CA GLY A 142 -10.44 -28.58 -0.84
C GLY A 142 -9.92 -27.85 -2.08
N PRO A 143 -9.22 -28.57 -2.97
CA PRO A 143 -8.62 -27.98 -4.17
C PRO A 143 -9.68 -27.59 -5.21
N SER A 144 -9.34 -26.65 -6.08
CA SER A 144 -10.18 -26.22 -7.22
C SER A 144 -11.59 -25.76 -6.83
N GLN A 145 -11.71 -25.08 -5.68
CA GLN A 145 -12.94 -24.47 -5.21
C GLN A 145 -12.87 -22.95 -5.36
N THR A 146 -14.05 -22.32 -5.43
CA THR A 146 -14.19 -20.85 -5.53
C THR A 146 -15.31 -20.37 -4.62
N ALA A 147 -15.16 -19.18 -4.05
CA ALA A 147 -16.22 -18.49 -3.33
C ALA A 147 -16.15 -16.97 -3.55
N GLU A 148 -17.32 -16.35 -3.73
CA GLU A 148 -17.49 -14.92 -4.01
C GLU A 148 -17.82 -14.13 -2.74
N PHE A 149 -17.30 -12.91 -2.60
CA PHE A 149 -17.69 -11.94 -1.59
C PHE A 149 -18.75 -10.96 -2.14
N SER A 150 -19.82 -11.50 -2.73
CA SER A 150 -20.83 -10.69 -3.42
C SER A 150 -22.14 -10.54 -2.66
N ARG A 151 -22.92 -9.50 -2.97
CA ARG A 151 -24.26 -9.25 -2.39
C ARG A 151 -25.22 -10.42 -2.59
N THR A 152 -25.01 -11.20 -3.66
CA THR A 152 -25.86 -12.35 -4.03
C THR A 152 -25.30 -13.69 -3.53
N SER A 153 -24.09 -13.70 -2.99
CA SER A 153 -23.50 -14.90 -2.38
C SER A 153 -24.10 -15.17 -0.99
N THR A 154 -23.98 -16.41 -0.52
CA THR A 154 -24.49 -16.81 0.81
C THR A 154 -23.34 -16.84 1.80
N PRO A 155 -23.36 -16.03 2.87
CA PRO A 155 -22.35 -16.10 3.92
C PRO A 155 -22.61 -17.32 4.83
N PRO A 156 -21.73 -17.62 5.79
CA PRO A 156 -21.99 -18.64 6.80
C PRO A 156 -23.31 -18.40 7.55
N GLU A 157 -23.95 -19.49 7.97
CA GLU A 157 -25.24 -19.43 8.65
C GLU A 157 -25.19 -18.48 9.86
N GLY A 158 -26.16 -17.55 9.91
CA GLY A 158 -26.25 -16.55 10.97
C GLY A 158 -25.41 -15.29 10.78
N TYR A 159 -24.57 -15.22 9.73
CA TYR A 159 -23.84 -13.99 9.41
C TYR A 159 -24.74 -13.01 8.62
N VAL A 160 -24.75 -11.74 9.05
CA VAL A 160 -25.49 -10.67 8.36
C VAL A 160 -24.52 -9.90 7.49
N MET A 161 -24.74 -9.93 6.18
CA MET A 161 -23.94 -9.11 5.25
C MET A 161 -24.43 -7.67 5.27
N THR A 162 -23.49 -6.73 5.13
CA THR A 162 -23.77 -5.32 4.87
C THR A 162 -23.10 -4.91 3.56
N PHE A 163 -23.82 -4.13 2.77
CA PHE A 163 -23.33 -3.58 1.51
C PHE A 163 -23.87 -2.16 1.36
N PRO A 164 -23.23 -1.31 0.54
CA PRO A 164 -23.72 0.02 0.25
C PRO A 164 -25.15 0.00 -0.35
N PRO A 165 -25.84 1.16 -0.39
CA PRO A 165 -27.10 1.30 -1.10
C PRO A 165 -27.07 0.70 -2.51
N THR A 166 -28.21 0.23 -3.02
CA THR A 166 -28.33 -0.35 -4.39
C THR A 166 -28.58 0.70 -5.46
N THR A 167 -28.37 1.98 -5.11
CA THR A 167 -28.64 3.15 -5.94
C THR A 167 -27.38 3.97 -6.16
N LEU A 168 -26.19 3.36 -6.01
CA LEU A 168 -24.95 4.09 -6.19
C LEU A 168 -24.73 4.46 -7.67
N SER A 169 -24.09 5.60 -7.88
CA SER A 169 -23.63 6.09 -9.18
C SER A 169 -22.19 6.62 -9.06
N PRO A 170 -21.34 6.53 -10.10
CA PRO A 170 -21.60 5.89 -11.39
C PRO A 170 -21.55 4.36 -11.31
N ASN A 171 -20.87 3.81 -10.30
CA ASN A 171 -20.71 2.37 -10.14
C ASN A 171 -21.42 1.85 -8.89
N GLN A 172 -22.10 0.71 -9.03
CA GLN A 172 -22.64 -0.05 -7.92
C GLN A 172 -21.57 -0.97 -7.34
N ILE A 173 -21.43 -1.02 -6.02
CA ILE A 173 -20.52 -1.93 -5.32
C ILE A 173 -21.32 -3.12 -4.81
N ASP A 174 -21.12 -4.27 -5.45
CA ASP A 174 -21.82 -5.52 -5.15
C ASP A 174 -20.87 -6.69 -4.84
N SER A 175 -19.56 -6.48 -4.86
CA SER A 175 -18.56 -7.49 -4.50
C SER A 175 -17.30 -6.85 -3.93
N LEU A 176 -16.62 -7.56 -3.02
CA LEU A 176 -15.24 -7.25 -2.59
C LEU A 176 -14.21 -8.19 -3.23
N GLY A 177 -14.63 -9.03 -4.19
CA GLY A 177 -13.79 -9.99 -4.89
C GLY A 177 -14.16 -11.44 -4.59
N GLU A 178 -13.17 -12.32 -4.63
CA GLU A 178 -13.35 -13.77 -4.60
C GLU A 178 -12.09 -14.50 -4.08
N ILE A 179 -12.28 -15.73 -3.64
CA ILE A 179 -11.19 -16.66 -3.30
C ILE A 179 -11.26 -17.93 -4.13
N HIS A 180 -10.10 -18.48 -4.43
CA HIS A 180 -9.92 -19.75 -5.14
C HIS A 180 -8.94 -20.65 -4.40
N THR A 181 -9.05 -21.95 -4.56
CA THR A 181 -7.95 -22.88 -4.32
C THR A 181 -7.43 -23.44 -5.64
N ASP A 182 -6.11 -23.48 -5.81
CA ASP A 182 -5.52 -24.11 -6.98
C ASP A 182 -5.67 -25.66 -6.93
N ALA A 183 -5.11 -26.35 -7.93
CA ALA A 183 -5.15 -27.81 -8.01
C ALA A 183 -4.42 -28.51 -6.84
N GLN A 184 -3.51 -27.81 -6.15
CA GLN A 184 -2.78 -28.29 -4.99
C GLN A 184 -3.45 -27.88 -3.67
N GLY A 185 -4.53 -27.10 -3.70
CA GLY A 185 -5.22 -26.62 -2.49
C GLY A 185 -4.59 -25.37 -1.86
N GLN A 186 -3.69 -24.68 -2.56
CA GLN A 186 -3.17 -23.38 -2.10
C GLN A 186 -4.17 -22.27 -2.43
N LEU A 187 -4.30 -21.29 -1.54
CA LEU A 187 -5.27 -20.23 -1.66
C LEU A 187 -4.80 -19.14 -2.63
N ILE A 188 -5.72 -18.61 -3.43
CA ILE A 188 -5.57 -17.39 -4.21
C ILE A 188 -6.69 -16.44 -3.81
N VAL A 189 -6.35 -15.21 -3.43
CA VAL A 189 -7.32 -14.15 -3.14
C VAL A 189 -7.27 -13.11 -4.27
N VAL A 190 -8.42 -12.79 -4.84
CA VAL A 190 -8.55 -11.77 -5.89
C VAL A 190 -9.52 -10.71 -5.40
N GLY A 191 -9.11 -9.43 -5.50
CA GLY A 191 -9.88 -8.31 -4.97
C GLY A 191 -11.10 -7.88 -5.79
N GLY A 192 -11.65 -6.74 -5.41
CA GLY A 192 -12.74 -6.05 -6.11
C GLY A 192 -12.39 -5.56 -7.51
N TYR A 193 -13.35 -4.88 -8.12
CA TYR A 193 -13.34 -4.45 -9.52
C TYR A 193 -12.87 -3.01 -9.74
N GLY A 194 -12.47 -2.31 -8.68
CA GLY A 194 -12.05 -0.91 -8.70
C GLY A 194 -13.23 0.05 -8.86
N GLN A 195 -14.41 -0.38 -8.41
CA GLN A 195 -15.65 0.38 -8.45
C GLN A 195 -15.74 1.34 -7.27
N SER A 196 -16.17 2.56 -7.58
CA SER A 196 -16.49 3.60 -6.60
C SER A 196 -17.80 4.28 -6.98
N GLY A 197 -18.60 4.62 -5.98
CA GLY A 197 -19.89 5.26 -6.20
C GLY A 197 -20.46 5.96 -4.98
N THR A 198 -21.41 6.85 -5.23
CA THR A 198 -22.13 7.66 -4.25
C THR A 198 -23.64 7.50 -4.39
N ASP A 199 -24.37 7.66 -3.29
CA ASP A 199 -25.84 7.73 -3.29
C ASP A 199 -26.38 9.16 -3.52
N LEU A 200 -25.48 10.12 -3.80
CA LEU A 200 -25.79 11.47 -4.25
C LEU A 200 -25.85 11.55 -5.80
N PRO A 201 -26.41 12.62 -6.39
CA PRO A 201 -26.36 12.83 -7.83
C PRO A 201 -24.93 12.81 -8.38
N TYR A 202 -24.74 12.14 -9.52
CA TYR A 202 -23.47 12.06 -10.24
C TYR A 202 -23.62 12.58 -11.69
N PRO A 203 -22.66 13.37 -12.21
CA PRO A 203 -21.52 13.94 -11.47
C PRO A 203 -21.97 14.93 -10.38
N PRO A 204 -21.19 15.10 -9.31
CA PRO A 204 -21.53 16.04 -8.24
C PRO A 204 -21.48 17.49 -8.76
N ALA A 205 -22.26 18.38 -8.12
CA ALA A 205 -22.35 19.78 -8.54
C ALA A 205 -21.06 20.57 -8.28
N GLU A 206 -20.28 20.13 -7.30
CA GLU A 206 -18.94 20.61 -6.97
C GLU A 206 -18.00 19.40 -6.97
N ASP A 207 -16.71 19.64 -7.22
CA ASP A 207 -15.69 18.60 -7.17
C ASP A 207 -15.60 17.99 -5.76
N ILE A 208 -15.21 16.73 -5.69
CA ILE A 208 -15.07 16.02 -4.41
C ILE A 208 -13.75 16.40 -3.72
N ASP A 209 -13.62 16.08 -2.43
CA ASP A 209 -12.35 16.20 -1.72
C ASP A 209 -11.45 15.01 -2.07
N TYR A 210 -10.13 15.20 -1.99
CA TYR A 210 -9.16 14.15 -2.34
C TYR A 210 -9.26 12.93 -1.41
N VAL A 211 -9.73 13.07 -0.18
CA VAL A 211 -9.64 12.01 0.82
C VAL A 211 -10.94 11.74 1.59
N ASN A 212 -11.70 12.76 1.95
CA ASN A 212 -12.85 12.63 2.85
C ASN A 212 -14.16 13.02 2.16
N ASN A 213 -14.90 12.03 1.67
CA ASN A 213 -16.17 12.26 1.00
C ASN A 213 -17.31 11.47 1.66
N ASP A 214 -18.23 12.19 2.28
CA ASP A 214 -19.48 11.62 2.76
C ASP A 214 -20.27 11.01 1.61
N ASN A 215 -21.07 9.99 1.91
CA ASN A 215 -21.95 9.33 0.94
C ASN A 215 -21.21 8.63 -0.21
N TRP A 216 -19.92 8.30 -0.05
CA TRP A 216 -19.14 7.52 -1.00
C TRP A 216 -18.71 6.17 -0.45
N TRP A 217 -18.57 5.21 -1.37
CA TRP A 217 -18.04 3.87 -1.14
C TRP A 217 -17.08 3.49 -2.27
N ASP A 218 -16.16 2.56 -1.98
CA ASP A 218 -15.31 1.88 -2.96
C ASP A 218 -15.20 0.38 -2.62
N ASP A 219 -14.63 -0.41 -3.53
CA ASP A 219 -14.49 -1.87 -3.40
C ASP A 219 -13.06 -2.34 -3.08
N THR A 220 -12.19 -1.44 -2.60
CA THR A 220 -10.98 -1.86 -1.88
C THR A 220 -11.38 -2.57 -0.59
N SER A 221 -10.50 -3.39 -0.02
CA SER A 221 -10.84 -4.14 1.20
C SER A 221 -9.59 -4.71 1.84
N ASP A 222 -9.74 -5.25 3.04
CA ASP A 222 -8.72 -6.08 3.67
C ASP A 222 -9.33 -7.03 4.70
N GLY A 223 -8.53 -8.01 5.11
CA GLY A 223 -8.88 -8.80 6.27
C GLY A 223 -8.02 -10.05 6.48
N PRO A 224 -8.35 -10.84 7.51
CA PRO A 224 -7.58 -12.01 7.88
C PRO A 224 -7.72 -13.16 6.87
N VAL A 225 -6.63 -13.92 6.77
CA VAL A 225 -6.52 -15.19 6.07
C VAL A 225 -6.14 -16.25 7.11
N ASP A 226 -7.05 -17.17 7.38
CA ASP A 226 -6.85 -18.29 8.30
C ASP A 226 -6.74 -19.61 7.52
N ALA A 227 -6.00 -20.56 8.08
CA ALA A 227 -5.84 -21.89 7.53
C ALA A 227 -5.86 -22.95 8.63
N THR A 228 -6.60 -24.04 8.37
CA THR A 228 -6.63 -25.23 9.21
C THR A 228 -6.03 -26.40 8.43
N ILE A 229 -4.98 -27.00 8.97
CA ILE A 229 -4.34 -28.18 8.40
C ILE A 229 -5.10 -29.41 8.90
N VAL A 230 -5.64 -30.20 7.98
CA VAL A 230 -6.38 -31.43 8.27
C VAL A 230 -5.48 -32.63 7.94
N PHE A 231 -5.33 -33.55 8.89
CA PHE A 231 -4.49 -34.73 8.73
C PHE A 231 -5.29 -35.98 8.36
N SER A 232 -4.68 -36.84 7.54
CA SER A 232 -5.29 -38.03 6.91
C SER A 232 -5.39 -39.24 7.84
N ASP A 233 -4.64 -39.25 8.94
CA ASP A 233 -4.61 -40.38 9.88
C ASP A 233 -5.86 -40.46 10.76
N GLY A 234 -6.68 -39.40 10.79
CA GLY A 234 -7.87 -39.28 11.62
C GLY A 234 -7.58 -39.29 13.13
N VAL A 235 -6.31 -39.19 13.53
CA VAL A 235 -5.84 -39.23 14.93
C VAL A 235 -5.10 -37.96 15.28
N THR A 236 -4.29 -37.40 14.37
CA THR A 236 -3.63 -36.11 14.54
C THR A 236 -4.68 -35.00 14.50
N PRO A 237 -4.80 -34.18 15.56
CA PRO A 237 -5.75 -33.08 15.58
C PRO A 237 -5.49 -32.08 14.46
N SER A 238 -6.57 -31.55 13.89
CA SER A 238 -6.47 -30.41 12.98
C SER A 238 -5.77 -29.26 13.68
N THR A 239 -4.83 -28.61 13.00
CA THR A 239 -3.99 -27.56 13.58
C THR A 239 -4.20 -26.26 12.81
N ASN A 240 -4.39 -25.15 13.52
CA ASN A 240 -4.50 -23.84 12.90
C ASN A 240 -3.10 -23.28 12.63
N ALA A 241 -2.91 -22.73 11.44
CA ALA A 241 -1.74 -21.93 11.14
C ALA A 241 -1.86 -20.54 11.77
N ALA A 242 -0.72 -19.89 12.03
CA ALA A 242 -0.69 -18.47 12.35
C ALA A 242 -1.30 -17.67 11.19
N THR A 243 -2.35 -16.92 11.50
CA THR A 243 -3.13 -16.07 10.59
C THR A 243 -2.24 -15.14 9.77
N ALA A 244 -2.54 -14.99 8.49
CA ALA A 244 -2.01 -13.92 7.64
C ALA A 244 -3.08 -12.85 7.39
N TRP A 245 -2.73 -11.82 6.63
CA TRP A 245 -3.65 -10.78 6.21
C TRP A 245 -3.58 -10.58 4.70
N VAL A 246 -4.67 -10.16 4.09
CA VAL A 246 -4.71 -9.71 2.70
C VAL A 246 -5.18 -8.26 2.65
N ALA A 247 -4.51 -7.44 1.85
CA ALA A 247 -4.93 -6.10 1.49
C ALA A 247 -5.25 -6.05 -0.01
N VAL A 248 -6.42 -5.53 -0.36
CA VAL A 248 -6.87 -5.26 -1.73
C VAL A 248 -6.76 -3.75 -1.95
N THR A 249 -5.83 -3.35 -2.80
CA THR A 249 -5.41 -1.94 -2.92
C THR A 249 -5.50 -1.43 -4.38
N PRO A 250 -5.27 -0.13 -4.64
CA PRO A 250 -5.24 0.41 -6.00
C PRO A 250 -4.25 -0.33 -6.94
N PRO A 251 -4.42 -0.23 -8.27
CA PRO A 251 -3.46 -0.77 -9.22
C PRO A 251 -2.08 -0.11 -9.08
N ARG A 252 -1.04 -0.83 -9.51
CA ARG A 252 0.32 -0.29 -9.62
C ARG A 252 0.67 -0.12 -11.09
N PHE A 253 0.70 1.12 -11.55
CA PHE A 253 0.89 1.43 -12.96
C PHE A 253 2.35 1.40 -13.42
N ALA A 254 3.33 1.34 -12.50
CA ALA A 254 4.74 1.15 -12.82
C ALA A 254 5.33 -0.04 -12.02
N PRO A 255 4.93 -1.29 -12.34
CA PRO A 255 5.26 -2.46 -11.52
C PRO A 255 6.77 -2.71 -11.37
N GLU A 256 7.57 -2.29 -12.35
CA GLU A 256 9.03 -2.50 -12.35
C GLU A 256 9.83 -1.39 -11.62
N ILE A 257 9.16 -0.35 -11.12
CA ILE A 257 9.81 0.76 -10.40
C ILE A 257 9.47 0.65 -8.92
N VAL A 258 10.46 0.28 -8.11
CA VAL A 258 10.30 0.09 -6.66
C VAL A 258 10.40 1.43 -5.93
N SER A 259 9.52 1.67 -4.95
CA SER A 259 9.55 2.88 -4.14
C SER A 259 10.86 3.00 -3.35
N GLN A 260 11.39 4.22 -3.22
CA GLN A 260 12.62 4.49 -2.48
C GLN A 260 12.54 3.98 -1.04
N ILE A 261 11.39 4.19 -0.40
CA ILE A 261 10.99 3.59 0.88
C ILE A 261 9.77 2.72 0.59
N THR A 262 9.89 1.41 0.79
CA THR A 262 8.78 0.46 0.59
C THR A 262 8.05 0.19 1.89
N MET A 263 6.85 -0.40 1.82
CA MET A 263 6.14 -0.83 3.02
C MET A 263 6.98 -1.82 3.84
N TYR A 264 7.71 -2.72 3.18
CA TYR A 264 8.65 -3.63 3.86
C TYR A 264 9.68 -2.87 4.70
N ASP A 265 10.30 -1.81 4.16
CA ASP A 265 11.34 -1.05 4.85
C ASP A 265 10.80 -0.47 6.18
N VAL A 266 9.55 -0.01 6.18
CA VAL A 266 8.86 0.54 7.35
C VAL A 266 8.53 -0.55 8.38
N ILE A 267 7.88 -1.63 7.97
CA ILE A 267 7.45 -2.69 8.89
C ILE A 267 8.66 -3.46 9.42
N PHE A 268 9.69 -3.68 8.61
CA PHE A 268 10.96 -4.27 9.05
C PHE A 268 11.65 -3.42 10.11
N ASP A 269 11.69 -2.10 9.94
CA ASP A 269 12.24 -1.19 10.94
C ASP A 269 11.45 -1.23 12.27
N VAL A 270 10.12 -1.32 12.21
CA VAL A 270 9.28 -1.56 13.41
C VAL A 270 9.65 -2.89 14.06
N ALA A 271 9.76 -3.96 13.28
CA ALA A 271 10.08 -5.29 13.77
C ALA A 271 11.43 -5.32 14.50
N VAL A 272 12.49 -4.80 13.85
CA VAL A 272 13.85 -4.74 14.40
C VAL A 272 13.89 -3.98 15.73
N ARG A 273 13.20 -2.84 15.82
CA ARG A 273 13.28 -1.98 17.01
C ARG A 273 12.39 -2.43 18.17
N ASN A 274 11.32 -3.15 17.91
CA ASN A 274 10.26 -3.41 18.90
C ASN A 274 10.08 -4.91 19.25
N PHE A 275 10.71 -5.83 18.52
CA PHE A 275 10.67 -7.27 18.81
C PHE A 275 12.09 -7.76 19.17
N PRO A 276 12.43 -7.83 20.48
CA PRO A 276 13.81 -8.05 20.93
C PRO A 276 14.49 -9.31 20.39
N ASP A 277 13.72 -10.37 20.14
CA ASP A 277 14.23 -11.67 19.69
C ASP A 277 14.31 -11.80 18.16
N TYR A 278 13.83 -10.79 17.40
CA TYR A 278 13.76 -10.88 15.95
C TYR A 278 15.15 -10.74 15.29
N ARG A 279 15.84 -9.63 15.56
CA ARG A 279 17.18 -9.32 15.02
C ARG A 279 18.08 -8.70 16.09
N PRO A 280 18.42 -9.44 17.17
CA PRO A 280 19.29 -8.94 18.24
C PRO A 280 20.71 -8.62 17.74
N ASP A 281 21.10 -9.19 16.60
CA ASP A 281 22.34 -8.88 15.88
C ASP A 281 22.33 -7.48 15.24
N ILE A 282 21.16 -6.92 14.92
CA ILE A 282 20.99 -5.54 14.41
C ILE A 282 20.68 -4.58 15.56
N TYR A 283 19.73 -4.92 16.44
CA TYR A 283 19.24 -4.03 17.48
C TYR A 283 18.96 -4.79 18.77
N SER A 284 19.60 -4.37 19.86
CA SER A 284 19.41 -4.98 21.18
C SER A 284 19.62 -3.94 22.29
N ASN A 285 18.95 -4.13 23.43
CA ASN A 285 19.06 -3.26 24.60
C ASN A 285 18.84 -1.77 24.29
N GLY A 286 17.92 -1.46 23.37
CA GLY A 286 17.59 -0.09 22.98
C GLY A 286 18.62 0.60 22.07
N THR A 287 19.54 -0.16 21.45
CA THR A 287 20.62 0.39 20.63
C THR A 287 20.92 -0.47 19.40
N TYR A 288 21.28 0.17 18.30
CA TYR A 288 21.82 -0.51 17.12
C TYR A 288 23.21 -1.09 17.39
N GLN A 289 23.47 -2.29 16.90
CA GLN A 289 24.70 -3.02 17.14
C GLN A 289 25.78 -2.61 16.12
N THR A 290 26.82 -1.94 16.59
CA THR A 290 27.94 -1.49 15.72
C THR A 290 28.79 -2.64 15.18
N THR A 291 28.57 -3.87 15.66
CA THR A 291 29.21 -5.10 15.17
C THR A 291 28.46 -5.74 14.01
N TYR A 292 27.24 -5.32 13.69
CA TYR A 292 26.48 -5.85 12.56
C TYR A 292 27.23 -5.61 11.26
N GLN A 293 27.40 -6.65 10.43
CA GLN A 293 28.04 -6.51 9.13
C GLN A 293 26.95 -6.36 8.07
N THR A 294 26.87 -5.17 7.47
CA THR A 294 25.86 -4.87 6.45
C THR A 294 26.22 -5.51 5.11
N ASP A 295 25.23 -6.06 4.42
CA ASP A 295 25.37 -6.41 3.00
C ASP A 295 25.30 -5.11 2.18
N PRO A 296 26.41 -4.67 1.57
CA PRO A 296 26.44 -3.39 0.89
C PRO A 296 25.54 -3.36 -0.35
N ILE A 297 25.18 -4.51 -0.93
CA ILE A 297 24.36 -4.58 -2.15
C ILE A 297 22.89 -4.48 -1.77
N THR A 298 22.36 -5.49 -1.07
CA THR A 298 20.92 -5.64 -0.86
C THR A 298 20.35 -4.67 0.18
N GLU A 299 21.15 -4.30 1.20
CA GLU A 299 20.70 -3.43 2.30
C GLU A 299 20.96 -1.94 2.05
N VAL A 300 21.76 -1.56 1.05
CA VAL A 300 22.11 -0.16 0.77
C VAL A 300 22.08 0.21 -0.71
N GLN A 301 22.90 -0.43 -1.55
CA GLN A 301 23.03 -0.02 -2.96
C GLN A 301 21.72 -0.17 -3.73
N ASP A 302 21.03 -1.30 -3.59
CA ASP A 302 19.77 -1.54 -4.27
C ASP A 302 18.73 -0.48 -3.90
N ILE A 303 18.64 -0.15 -2.61
CA ILE A 303 17.75 0.91 -2.12
C ILE A 303 18.09 2.24 -2.79
N LEU A 304 19.35 2.66 -2.78
CA LEU A 304 19.78 3.92 -3.39
C LEU A 304 19.58 3.97 -4.92
N ASN A 305 19.72 2.82 -5.58
CA ASN A 305 19.53 2.69 -7.02
C ASN A 305 18.05 2.77 -7.43
N ARG A 306 17.08 2.54 -6.52
CA ARG A 306 15.64 2.71 -6.81
C ARG A 306 15.32 4.12 -7.34
N ALA A 307 15.91 5.16 -6.75
CA ALA A 307 15.74 6.55 -7.20
C ALA A 307 16.14 6.77 -8.66
N TYR A 308 17.11 6.02 -9.18
CA TYR A 308 17.49 6.14 -10.59
C TYR A 308 16.37 5.69 -11.53
N LEU A 309 15.54 4.73 -11.12
CA LEU A 309 14.42 4.23 -11.93
C LEU A 309 13.27 5.24 -12.03
N TYR A 310 13.16 6.19 -11.09
CA TYR A 310 12.08 7.19 -11.07
C TYR A 310 12.05 8.07 -12.33
N ARG A 311 13.14 8.13 -13.09
CA ARG A 311 13.20 8.82 -14.38
C ARG A 311 12.23 8.26 -15.44
N GLY A 312 11.72 7.05 -15.23
CA GLY A 312 10.70 6.45 -16.08
C GLY A 312 9.31 7.02 -15.83
N VAL A 313 9.11 7.71 -14.70
CA VAL A 313 7.80 8.15 -14.20
C VAL A 313 7.79 9.59 -13.71
N SER A 314 8.93 10.29 -13.69
CA SER A 314 9.06 11.69 -13.29
C SER A 314 10.28 12.36 -13.94
N THR A 315 10.19 13.67 -14.15
CA THR A 315 11.31 14.50 -14.65
C THR A 315 12.21 15.04 -13.54
N ASP A 316 11.73 15.05 -12.29
CA ASP A 316 12.42 15.66 -11.15
C ASP A 316 13.34 14.65 -10.45
N VAL A 317 14.28 14.09 -11.22
CA VAL A 317 15.22 13.06 -10.76
C VAL A 317 16.65 13.53 -10.98
N GLY A 318 17.43 13.61 -9.89
CA GLY A 318 18.84 13.96 -9.93
C GLY A 318 19.72 12.84 -10.49
N ASN A 319 21.05 13.04 -10.46
CA ASN A 319 21.98 11.96 -10.80
C ASN A 319 22.04 10.94 -9.65
N HIS A 320 21.35 9.81 -9.80
CA HIS A 320 21.31 8.70 -8.84
C HIS A 320 22.11 7.48 -9.32
N LYS A 321 23.10 7.67 -10.19
CA LYS A 321 24.14 6.66 -10.47
C LYS A 321 25.36 6.93 -9.62
N PHE A 322 25.68 5.99 -8.73
CA PHE A 322 26.81 6.11 -7.81
C PHE A 322 27.91 5.11 -8.16
N ASN A 323 29.17 5.49 -7.95
CA ASN A 323 30.30 4.58 -8.03
C ASN A 323 30.61 4.06 -6.62
N TYR A 324 30.15 2.85 -6.33
CA TYR A 324 30.32 2.21 -5.03
C TYR A 324 31.71 1.59 -4.89
N GLY A 325 32.26 1.62 -3.67
CA GLY A 325 33.56 1.01 -3.34
C GLY A 325 33.43 0.01 -2.21
N SER A 326 34.52 -0.24 -1.47
CA SER A 326 34.46 -1.01 -0.22
C SER A 326 33.80 -0.26 0.94
N THR A 327 33.49 1.02 0.75
CA THR A 327 32.73 1.86 1.67
C THR A 327 31.71 2.69 0.90
N LEU A 328 30.61 3.05 1.57
CA LEU A 328 29.66 4.03 1.02
C LEU A 328 30.38 5.39 0.85
N PRO A 329 30.35 6.03 -0.34
CA PRO A 329 31.03 7.30 -0.52
C PRO A 329 30.46 8.40 0.40
N GLU A 330 31.33 9.22 0.99
CA GLU A 330 30.93 10.32 1.89
C GLU A 330 29.95 11.29 1.22
N ASN A 331 30.14 11.56 -0.07
CA ASN A 331 29.27 12.40 -0.88
C ASN A 331 27.94 11.75 -1.27
N VAL A 332 27.67 10.52 -0.81
CA VAL A 332 26.36 9.87 -0.87
C VAL A 332 25.77 9.84 0.53
N TYR A 333 26.54 9.31 1.50
CA TYR A 333 26.12 9.15 2.89
C TYR A 333 25.63 10.47 3.51
N LYS A 334 26.38 11.57 3.35
CA LYS A 334 26.02 12.87 3.95
C LYS A 334 24.74 13.51 3.38
N TYR A 335 24.26 13.01 2.24
CA TYR A 335 23.02 13.49 1.63
C TYR A 335 21.82 12.60 1.97
N MET A 336 22.00 11.47 2.67
CA MET A 336 20.89 10.66 3.15
C MET A 336 20.20 11.38 4.31
N ARG A 337 18.88 11.58 4.22
CA ARG A 337 18.08 12.20 5.28
C ARG A 337 17.74 11.16 6.35
N ALA A 338 18.32 11.35 7.54
CA ALA A 338 18.04 10.52 8.71
C ALA A 338 16.68 10.89 9.35
N PRO A 339 16.01 9.96 10.05
CA PRO A 339 14.68 10.20 10.61
C PRO A 339 14.65 11.17 11.80
N ASP A 340 15.80 11.42 12.42
CA ASP A 340 15.98 12.27 13.62
C ASP A 340 16.43 13.71 13.30
N GLN A 341 16.61 14.05 12.02
CA GLN A 341 16.98 15.41 11.61
C GLN A 341 15.76 16.32 11.55
N ASP A 342 15.91 17.58 11.99
CA ASP A 342 14.86 18.61 11.91
C ASP A 342 14.34 18.73 10.46
N ASN A 343 13.12 18.24 10.25
CA ASN A 343 12.43 18.18 8.95
C ASN A 343 11.17 19.08 8.96
N GLU A 344 11.24 20.15 9.74
CA GLU A 344 10.10 21.01 10.10
C GLU A 344 10.28 22.48 9.67
N SER A 345 11.51 22.94 9.35
CA SER A 345 11.77 24.35 9.01
C SER A 345 12.58 24.56 7.71
N GLY A 346 12.16 25.57 6.92
CA GLY A 346 12.74 25.92 5.62
C GLY A 346 14.08 26.64 5.63
N GLU A 347 14.88 26.58 6.71
CA GLU A 347 16.03 27.49 6.88
C GLU A 347 17.42 26.95 6.53
N THR A 348 17.58 25.72 6.04
CA THR A 348 18.88 25.36 5.46
C THR A 348 18.78 24.81 4.03
N ILE A 349 19.53 25.44 3.14
CA ILE A 349 19.92 24.94 1.80
C ILE A 349 20.40 23.48 1.86
N VAL A 350 20.82 23.00 3.04
CA VAL A 350 21.20 21.62 3.33
C VAL A 350 20.04 20.65 3.09
N ALA A 351 18.81 20.92 3.57
CA ALA A 351 17.67 20.01 3.44
C ALA A 351 17.22 19.75 2.00
N ARG A 352 17.43 20.71 1.09
CA ARG A 352 17.12 20.60 -0.35
C ARG A 352 18.10 19.73 -1.13
N GLY A 353 19.31 19.55 -0.61
CA GLY A 353 20.30 18.65 -1.19
C GLY A 353 20.13 17.21 -0.72
N LEU A 354 19.34 16.96 0.34
CA LEU A 354 19.19 15.64 0.92
C LEU A 354 18.17 14.80 0.14
N MET A 355 18.39 13.49 0.15
CA MET A 355 17.54 12.47 -0.44
C MET A 355 16.86 11.61 0.65
N PRO A 356 15.64 11.10 0.40
CA PRO A 356 14.87 11.20 -0.85
C PRO A 356 14.22 12.57 -1.04
N MET A 357 14.22 13.10 -2.27
CA MET A 357 13.56 14.39 -2.59
C MET A 357 12.09 14.16 -2.97
N LEU A 358 11.32 13.65 -2.00
CA LEU A 358 9.89 13.32 -2.13
C LEU A 358 9.11 14.01 -1.00
N ALA A 359 7.83 14.27 -1.23
CA ALA A 359 6.92 14.79 -0.22
C ALA A 359 6.89 13.84 0.99
N GLY A 360 7.11 14.35 2.19
CA GLY A 360 6.92 13.63 3.46
C GLY A 360 5.50 13.77 4.02
N ASP A 361 5.22 13.08 5.12
CA ASP A 361 3.88 12.94 5.72
C ASP A 361 3.18 14.28 6.04
N GLY A 362 3.95 15.30 6.43
CA GLY A 362 3.41 16.63 6.77
C GLY A 362 3.60 17.66 5.67
N SER A 363 3.76 17.26 4.40
CA SER A 363 4.04 18.21 3.31
C SER A 363 2.83 19.06 2.89
N ALA A 364 1.62 18.58 3.21
CA ALA A 364 0.37 19.15 2.76
C ALA A 364 -0.23 20.21 3.71
N SER A 365 0.31 20.36 4.92
CA SER A 365 -0.16 21.35 5.92
C SER A 365 0.92 22.41 6.20
N SER A 366 0.49 23.60 6.62
CA SER A 366 1.40 24.61 7.20
C SER A 366 1.54 24.42 8.71
N VAL A 367 2.60 24.96 9.32
CA VAL A 367 2.75 24.94 10.79
C VAL A 367 1.58 25.65 11.51
N ALA A 368 0.95 26.61 10.83
CA ALA A 368 -0.22 27.31 11.38
C ALA A 368 -1.49 26.44 11.40
N GLU A 369 -1.64 25.52 10.45
CA GLU A 369 -2.78 24.59 10.33
C GLU A 369 -2.56 23.32 11.15
N ASP A 370 -1.31 22.85 11.25
CA ASP A 370 -0.94 21.66 12.00
C ASP A 370 0.34 21.94 12.82
N PRO A 371 0.21 22.33 14.09
CA PRO A 371 1.36 22.55 14.97
C PRO A 371 2.14 21.27 15.30
N GLU A 372 1.54 20.09 15.10
CA GLU A 372 2.18 18.78 15.30
C GLU A 372 2.84 18.25 14.02
N ARG A 373 2.76 19.02 12.93
CA ARG A 373 3.30 18.67 11.63
C ARG A 373 4.79 18.36 11.69
N ARG A 374 5.15 17.18 11.20
CA ARG A 374 6.54 16.74 11.00
C ARG A 374 6.76 16.30 9.57
N SER A 375 8.01 16.06 9.20
CA SER A 375 8.34 15.36 7.95
C SER A 375 7.91 16.07 6.65
N LEU A 376 8.49 17.24 6.36
CA LEU A 376 8.32 17.91 5.05
C LEU A 376 8.82 17.09 3.86
N TYR A 377 9.79 16.21 4.09
CA TYR A 377 10.34 15.32 3.08
C TYR A 377 10.42 13.90 3.61
N VAL A 378 10.40 12.91 2.73
CA VAL A 378 10.63 11.51 3.12
C VAL A 378 11.99 11.36 3.80
N THR A 379 12.08 10.50 4.81
CA THR A 379 13.31 10.09 5.47
C THR A 379 13.59 8.62 5.21
N PHE A 380 14.86 8.21 5.30
CA PHE A 380 15.18 6.78 5.43
C PHE A 380 14.75 6.28 6.81
N THR A 381 14.43 5.00 6.93
CA THR A 381 14.14 4.40 8.24
C THR A 381 15.39 4.35 9.12
N ALA A 382 15.22 4.24 10.43
CA ALA A 382 16.36 4.17 11.35
C ALA A 382 17.24 2.95 11.05
N THR A 383 16.63 1.83 10.67
CA THR A 383 17.34 0.60 10.29
C THR A 383 18.11 0.76 8.97
N GLN A 384 17.52 1.40 7.95
CA GLN A 384 18.23 1.72 6.70
C GLN A 384 19.42 2.65 6.95
N MET A 385 19.25 3.67 7.81
CA MET A 385 20.34 4.56 8.19
C MET A 385 21.45 3.83 8.96
N HIS A 386 21.10 2.85 9.80
CA HIS A 386 22.09 2.01 10.47
C HIS A 386 22.92 1.23 9.44
N PHE A 387 22.28 0.58 8.47
CA PHE A 387 23.00 -0.15 7.41
C PHE A 387 23.92 0.76 6.60
N ALA A 388 23.43 1.93 6.19
CA ALA A 388 24.25 2.92 5.50
C ALA A 388 25.45 3.38 6.34
N THR A 389 25.29 3.50 7.66
CA THR A 389 26.38 3.84 8.59
C THR A 389 27.43 2.74 8.66
N GLN A 390 27.02 1.48 8.76
CA GLN A 390 27.93 0.34 8.79
C GLN A 390 28.73 0.24 7.48
N TYR A 391 28.07 0.39 6.33
CA TYR A 391 28.75 0.42 5.03
C TYR A 391 29.69 1.63 4.89
N TYR A 392 29.28 2.82 5.33
CA TYR A 392 30.15 4.00 5.36
C TYR A 392 31.43 3.76 6.18
N ASN A 393 31.31 3.05 7.31
CA ASN A 393 32.44 2.69 8.18
C ASN A 393 33.24 1.46 7.69
N GLY A 394 32.84 0.83 6.58
CA GLY A 394 33.48 -0.39 6.06
C GLY A 394 33.20 -1.65 6.88
N VAL A 395 32.16 -1.64 7.71
CA VAL A 395 31.68 -2.81 8.47
C VAL A 395 30.66 -3.54 7.61
N ILE A 396 31.18 -4.31 6.65
CA ILE A 396 30.39 -5.02 5.64
C ILE A 396 30.65 -6.52 5.65
N THR A 397 29.70 -7.28 5.13
CA THR A 397 29.85 -8.70 4.80
C THR A 397 29.91 -8.87 3.28
N ASP A 398 30.68 -9.87 2.82
CA ASP A 398 30.65 -10.40 1.45
C ASP A 398 29.86 -11.71 1.36
N VAL A 399 29.40 -12.23 2.50
CA VAL A 399 28.52 -13.39 2.59
C VAL A 399 27.08 -12.91 2.34
N PRO A 400 26.40 -13.45 1.31
CA PRO A 400 24.98 -13.17 1.07
C PRO A 400 24.16 -13.46 2.32
N LEU A 401 23.21 -12.58 2.62
CA LEU A 401 22.27 -12.82 3.71
C LEU A 401 21.46 -14.09 3.41
N PRO A 402 21.24 -14.97 4.41
CA PRO A 402 20.41 -16.13 4.23
C PRO A 402 18.99 -15.68 3.86
N GLU A 403 18.42 -16.33 2.86
CA GLU A 403 17.05 -16.07 2.42
C GLU A 403 16.16 -17.24 2.84
N ASP A 404 15.21 -16.96 3.73
CA ASP A 404 14.14 -17.91 4.09
C ASP A 404 12.95 -17.67 3.16
N GLU A 405 12.52 -18.70 2.42
CA GLU A 405 11.46 -18.59 1.42
C GLU A 405 10.14 -18.01 1.99
N PRO A 406 9.64 -18.45 3.16
CA PRO A 406 8.49 -17.83 3.82
C PRO A 406 8.64 -16.32 4.03
N ASP A 407 9.74 -15.87 4.62
CA ASP A 407 9.98 -14.45 4.88
C ASP A 407 10.19 -13.65 3.58
N ARG A 408 10.80 -14.28 2.57
CA ARG A 408 10.94 -13.71 1.22
C ARG A 408 9.58 -13.39 0.61
N LEU A 409 8.58 -14.28 0.72
CA LEU A 409 7.23 -14.02 0.19
C LEU A 409 6.62 -12.76 0.81
N THR A 410 6.73 -12.60 2.13
CA THR A 410 6.24 -11.40 2.84
C THR A 410 7.03 -10.16 2.42
N ARG A 411 8.36 -10.27 2.36
CA ARG A 411 9.25 -9.18 1.95
C ARG A 411 8.89 -8.67 0.56
N VAL A 412 8.75 -9.56 -0.41
CA VAL A 412 8.42 -9.22 -1.79
C VAL A 412 7.06 -8.55 -1.91
N ALA A 413 6.03 -9.09 -1.25
CA ALA A 413 4.68 -8.50 -1.26
C ALA A 413 4.71 -7.04 -0.80
N LEU A 414 5.45 -6.76 0.28
CA LEU A 414 5.56 -5.44 0.89
C LEU A 414 6.58 -4.52 0.19
N GLN A 415 7.60 -5.05 -0.50
CA GLN A 415 8.54 -4.27 -1.31
C GLN A 415 7.86 -3.67 -2.55
N ASN A 416 6.74 -4.25 -2.99
CA ASN A 416 5.93 -3.76 -4.10
C ASN A 416 4.87 -2.73 -3.68
N CYS A 417 4.90 -2.24 -2.44
CA CYS A 417 4.02 -1.21 -1.89
C CYS A 417 4.80 0.03 -1.45
N SER A 418 4.16 1.21 -1.47
CA SER A 418 4.76 2.45 -1.01
C SER A 418 4.86 2.47 0.51
N GLY A 419 6.03 2.78 1.09
CA GLY A 419 6.21 2.94 2.53
C GLY A 419 6.25 4.39 3.02
N ALA A 420 6.33 5.35 2.11
CA ALA A 420 6.32 6.77 2.45
C ALA A 420 6.00 7.62 1.21
N ALA A 421 5.42 8.80 1.36
CA ALA A 421 4.82 9.33 2.60
C ALA A 421 3.47 8.69 2.94
N PHE A 422 2.96 8.99 4.14
CA PHE A 422 1.65 8.60 4.63
C PHE A 422 0.74 9.83 4.78
N ALA A 423 0.24 10.32 3.65
CA ALA A 423 -0.70 11.45 3.58
C ALA A 423 -1.77 11.31 2.47
N PRO A 424 -2.59 10.23 2.46
CA PRO A 424 -2.60 9.11 3.39
C PRO A 424 -1.62 7.99 3.02
N GLY A 425 -1.10 7.94 1.79
CA GLY A 425 -0.34 6.83 1.23
C GLY A 425 -1.12 6.17 0.08
N ILE A 426 -0.66 5.03 -0.44
CA ILE A 426 -1.37 4.31 -1.52
C ILE A 426 -2.05 3.05 -0.97
N GLU A 427 -1.27 2.11 -0.45
CA GLU A 427 -1.80 0.83 0.04
C GLU A 427 -2.20 0.84 1.52
N MET A 428 -1.45 1.58 2.34
CA MET A 428 -1.62 1.72 3.78
C MET A 428 -1.07 3.08 4.22
N THR A 429 -1.30 3.45 5.47
CA THR A 429 -0.86 4.72 6.07
C THR A 429 0.08 4.53 7.27
N TRP A 430 0.34 5.61 8.02
CA TRP A 430 1.20 5.69 9.22
C TRP A 430 0.92 4.63 10.27
N PHE A 431 -0.28 4.05 10.24
CA PHE A 431 -0.65 2.90 11.02
C PHE A 431 0.36 1.74 10.93
N ALA A 432 1.04 1.58 9.79
CA ALA A 432 2.11 0.60 9.58
C ALA A 432 3.26 0.71 10.59
N ARG A 433 3.49 1.90 11.17
CA ARG A 433 4.57 2.18 12.13
C ARG A 433 4.24 1.80 13.57
N ARG A 434 2.98 1.42 13.85
CA ARG A 434 2.50 1.10 15.20
C ARG A 434 2.89 -0.33 15.58
N PRO A 435 3.80 -0.56 16.54
CA PRO A 435 4.18 -1.93 16.92
C PRO A 435 3.01 -2.73 17.50
N GLU A 436 2.00 -2.06 18.06
CA GLU A 436 0.86 -2.69 18.75
C GLU A 436 -0.03 -3.53 17.83
N ILE A 437 0.04 -3.31 16.52
CA ILE A 437 -0.79 -4.00 15.53
C ILE A 437 -0.19 -5.33 15.09
N TYR A 438 1.02 -5.65 15.55
CA TYR A 438 1.76 -6.84 15.16
C TYR A 438 1.86 -7.83 16.34
N VAL A 439 1.56 -9.10 16.08
CA VAL A 439 1.69 -10.18 17.09
C VAL A 439 3.06 -10.84 17.04
N GLU A 440 3.69 -10.83 15.87
CA GLU A 440 5.08 -11.23 15.62
C GLU A 440 5.65 -10.33 14.51
N PRO A 441 6.98 -10.31 14.29
CA PRO A 441 7.59 -9.57 13.19
C PRO A 441 6.85 -9.78 11.87
N LEU A 442 6.47 -8.68 11.21
CA LEU A 442 5.77 -8.67 9.91
C LEU A 442 4.37 -9.30 9.89
N ARG A 443 3.80 -9.76 11.04
CA ARG A 443 2.47 -10.40 11.09
C ARG A 443 1.50 -9.61 11.93
N LEU A 444 0.38 -9.24 11.32
CA LEU A 444 -0.68 -8.49 11.97
C LEU A 444 -1.38 -9.32 13.06
N ASN A 445 -1.71 -8.66 14.16
CA ASN A 445 -2.46 -9.21 15.27
C ASN A 445 -3.95 -9.22 14.89
N LYS A 446 -4.53 -10.39 14.61
CA LYS A 446 -5.96 -10.52 14.35
C LYS A 446 -6.75 -10.45 15.66
N ARG A 447 -7.75 -9.57 15.73
CA ARG A 447 -8.69 -9.52 16.85
C ARG A 447 -9.61 -10.74 16.86
N ASN A 448 -10.00 -11.17 18.06
CA ASN A 448 -11.14 -12.07 18.22
C ASN A 448 -12.45 -11.25 18.15
N TYR A 449 -13.20 -11.41 17.06
CA TYR A 449 -14.50 -10.77 16.86
C TYR A 449 -15.58 -11.82 16.55
N THR A 450 -16.85 -11.47 16.80
CA THR A 450 -18.01 -12.34 16.53
C THR A 450 -19.15 -11.53 15.93
N GLY A 451 -19.73 -12.01 14.83
CA GLY A 451 -20.85 -11.34 14.17
C GLY A 451 -20.42 -10.05 13.46
N THR A 452 -21.23 -9.01 13.60
CA THR A 452 -21.04 -7.71 12.92
C THR A 452 -19.77 -7.00 13.37
N LEU A 453 -19.03 -6.45 12.40
CA LEU A 453 -17.80 -5.69 12.64
C LEU A 453 -18.07 -4.34 13.31
N SER A 454 -17.11 -3.87 14.10
CA SER A 454 -17.22 -2.59 14.80
C SER A 454 -16.90 -1.42 13.86
N PRO A 455 -17.78 -0.39 13.76
CA PRO A 455 -17.45 0.87 13.09
C PRO A 455 -16.53 1.76 13.94
N ASP A 456 -16.45 1.50 15.24
CA ASP A 456 -15.78 2.36 16.20
C ASP A 456 -14.29 2.05 16.33
N ALA A 457 -13.52 3.06 16.73
CA ALA A 457 -12.13 2.83 17.08
C ALA A 457 -12.00 1.95 18.32
N THR A 458 -10.99 1.08 18.26
CA THR A 458 -10.76 0.02 19.23
C THR A 458 -9.26 -0.03 19.53
N PRO A 459 -8.84 -0.38 20.77
CA PRO A 459 -7.43 -0.38 21.13
C PRO A 459 -6.59 -1.24 20.17
N LEU A 460 -5.47 -0.71 19.70
CA LEU A 460 -4.62 -1.42 18.71
C LEU A 460 -4.07 -2.74 19.23
N ALA A 461 -3.76 -2.78 20.53
CA ALA A 461 -3.27 -3.98 21.20
C ALA A 461 -4.29 -5.14 21.21
N ASP A 462 -5.58 -4.86 20.99
CA ASP A 462 -6.63 -5.89 20.90
C ASP A 462 -6.63 -6.58 19.52
N GLY A 463 -5.78 -6.14 18.59
CA GLY A 463 -5.68 -6.64 17.23
C GLY A 463 -6.63 -5.94 16.26
N LEU A 464 -6.65 -6.41 15.01
CA LEU A 464 -7.38 -5.84 13.89
C LEU A 464 -8.60 -6.69 13.51
N GLU A 465 -9.67 -6.03 13.10
CA GLU A 465 -10.82 -6.61 12.38
C GLU A 465 -10.67 -6.46 10.86
N PRO A 466 -11.41 -7.25 10.06
CA PRO A 466 -11.52 -7.00 8.62
C PRO A 466 -11.83 -5.53 8.31
N GLY A 467 -11.15 -4.95 7.33
CA GLY A 467 -11.28 -3.54 6.94
C GLY A 467 -10.43 -2.57 7.78
N ASP A 468 -9.80 -3.01 8.87
CA ASP A 468 -9.02 -2.11 9.74
C ASP A 468 -7.68 -1.68 9.10
N PHE A 469 -7.16 -2.41 8.12
CA PHE A 469 -5.92 -2.04 7.42
C PHE A 469 -6.12 -0.86 6.46
N THR A 470 -7.24 -0.83 5.73
CA THR A 470 -7.49 0.14 4.64
C THR A 470 -8.42 1.30 5.02
N LYS A 471 -9.11 1.25 6.16
CA LYS A 471 -10.12 2.26 6.54
C LYS A 471 -9.63 3.71 6.64
N TYR A 472 -8.33 3.91 6.83
CA TYR A 472 -7.71 5.24 6.91
C TYR A 472 -7.52 5.91 5.55
N MET A 473 -7.55 5.12 4.47
CA MET A 473 -7.28 5.63 3.13
C MET A 473 -8.45 6.47 2.62
N ALA A 474 -8.24 7.17 1.50
CA ALA A 474 -9.26 7.96 0.83
C ALA A 474 -10.50 7.14 0.46
N ILE A 475 -11.65 7.80 0.51
CA ILE A 475 -12.91 7.29 0.02
C ILE A 475 -13.54 8.32 -0.94
N PRO A 476 -13.64 8.02 -2.25
CA PRO A 476 -13.05 6.86 -2.93
C PRO A 476 -11.53 7.00 -3.13
N TRP A 477 -10.81 5.87 -3.27
CA TRP A 477 -9.35 5.88 -3.47
C TRP A 477 -8.90 6.64 -4.74
N GLN A 478 -9.75 6.74 -5.77
CA GLN A 478 -9.44 7.41 -7.02
C GLN A 478 -9.18 8.91 -6.85
N ALA A 479 -9.85 9.57 -5.90
CA ALA A 479 -9.67 11.00 -5.66
C ALA A 479 -8.24 11.30 -5.19
N ASP A 480 -7.76 10.56 -4.19
CA ASP A 480 -6.37 10.61 -3.72
C ASP A 480 -5.39 10.19 -4.82
N PHE A 481 -5.72 9.18 -5.62
CA PHE A 481 -4.87 8.76 -6.72
C PHE A 481 -4.71 9.84 -7.82
N ASN A 482 -5.74 10.65 -8.04
CA ASN A 482 -5.68 11.81 -8.94
C ASN A 482 -4.75 12.90 -8.38
N GLU A 483 -4.94 13.24 -7.10
CA GLU A 483 -4.25 14.32 -6.40
C GLU A 483 -2.81 13.93 -5.96
N CYS A 484 -2.48 12.63 -5.94
CA CYS A 484 -1.13 12.08 -5.82
C CYS A 484 -0.27 12.42 -7.05
N ALA A 485 0.05 13.70 -7.20
CA ALA A 485 0.97 14.19 -8.20
C ALA A 485 2.17 14.83 -7.52
N VAL A 486 2.09 16.14 -7.32
CA VAL A 486 3.15 16.93 -6.73
C VAL A 486 2.59 17.83 -5.62
N GLN A 487 3.44 18.13 -4.65
CA GLN A 487 3.11 18.95 -3.51
C GLN A 487 3.99 20.19 -3.49
N TRP A 488 3.37 21.33 -3.18
CA TRP A 488 4.11 22.51 -2.76
C TRP A 488 4.41 22.40 -1.26
N THR A 489 5.67 22.41 -0.88
CA THR A 489 6.04 22.43 0.55
C THR A 489 5.72 23.80 1.13
N LEU A 490 4.71 23.86 2.00
CA LEU A 490 4.25 25.07 2.68
C LEU A 490 5.38 25.65 3.57
N ASP A 491 5.39 26.97 3.79
CA ASP A 491 6.31 27.72 4.68
C ASP A 491 7.75 28.02 4.20
N ASN A 492 8.03 28.11 2.90
CA ASN A 492 9.28 28.69 2.38
C ASN A 492 9.15 30.19 2.02
N PRO A 493 9.56 31.14 2.89
CA PRO A 493 9.45 32.59 2.62
C PRO A 493 10.48 33.12 1.60
N SER A 494 11.41 32.30 1.10
CA SER A 494 12.46 32.73 0.15
C SER A 494 12.19 32.23 -1.27
N THR A 495 11.37 32.97 -2.03
CA THR A 495 11.26 33.09 -3.53
C THR A 495 11.61 31.92 -4.47
N SER A 496 11.71 30.68 -4.00
CA SER A 496 12.03 29.49 -4.78
C SER A 496 10.94 28.46 -4.51
N LYS A 497 10.07 28.30 -5.50
CA LYS A 497 9.01 27.30 -5.57
C LYS A 497 9.67 25.91 -5.45
N ASN A 498 9.37 25.15 -4.40
CA ASN A 498 9.86 23.78 -4.24
C ASN A 498 8.68 22.82 -4.42
N TRP A 499 8.61 22.22 -5.60
CA TRP A 499 7.68 21.13 -5.88
C TRP A 499 8.38 19.80 -5.60
N VAL A 500 7.66 18.88 -4.99
CA VAL A 500 8.10 17.52 -4.71
C VAL A 500 7.06 16.51 -5.15
N ASN A 501 7.51 15.34 -5.57
CA ASN A 501 6.62 14.26 -5.97
C ASN A 501 6.11 13.52 -4.73
N TRP A 502 4.87 13.03 -4.78
CA TRP A 502 4.34 12.08 -3.81
C TRP A 502 4.84 10.65 -4.08
N TRP A 503 4.09 9.85 -4.85
CA TRP A 503 4.36 8.42 -5.06
C TRP A 503 4.55 8.04 -6.55
N PRO A 504 5.57 8.56 -7.25
CA PRO A 504 5.72 8.36 -8.69
C PRO A 504 5.91 6.89 -9.12
N ALA A 505 6.41 6.03 -8.22
CA ALA A 505 6.58 4.59 -8.44
C ALA A 505 5.25 3.79 -8.42
N GLN A 506 4.22 4.32 -7.77
CA GLN A 506 2.86 3.74 -7.75
C GLN A 506 1.98 4.41 -8.80
N ARG A 507 2.07 5.73 -8.88
CA ARG A 507 1.26 6.65 -9.70
C ARG A 507 2.19 7.51 -10.56
N PRO A 508 2.43 7.15 -11.83
CA PRO A 508 3.32 7.91 -12.72
C PRO A 508 2.93 9.39 -12.88
N LEU A 509 3.91 10.26 -13.15
CA LEU A 509 3.69 11.69 -13.39
C LEU A 509 3.93 12.04 -14.86
N LYS A 510 5.14 11.74 -15.33
CA LYS A 510 5.59 11.94 -16.69
C LYS A 510 6.12 10.63 -17.26
N VAL A 511 5.75 10.29 -18.48
CA VAL A 511 6.07 9.01 -19.12
C VAL A 511 6.59 9.22 -20.55
N ASN A 512 7.17 8.18 -21.14
CA ASN A 512 7.46 8.15 -22.56
C ASN A 512 6.31 7.45 -23.29
N ARG A 513 5.67 8.12 -24.24
CA ARG A 513 4.52 7.61 -25.01
C ARG A 513 4.66 8.00 -26.47
N ASP A 514 4.38 7.10 -27.40
CA ASP A 514 4.33 7.36 -28.86
C ASP A 514 5.57 8.09 -29.43
N GLY A 515 6.76 7.74 -28.95
CA GLY A 515 8.03 8.37 -29.35
C GLY A 515 8.26 9.77 -28.74
N GLN A 516 7.32 10.29 -27.96
CA GLN A 516 7.49 11.49 -27.15
C GLN A 516 8.03 11.12 -25.78
N ARG A 517 8.85 12.01 -25.21
CA ARG A 517 9.44 11.83 -23.89
C ARG A 517 8.84 12.81 -22.89
N ASN A 518 8.69 12.35 -21.65
CA ASN A 518 8.24 13.15 -20.51
C ASN A 518 6.89 13.85 -20.75
N VAL A 519 5.94 13.14 -21.36
CA VAL A 519 4.56 13.62 -21.50
C VAL A 519 3.77 13.33 -20.24
N ALA A 520 2.76 14.14 -19.94
CA ALA A 520 1.87 13.90 -18.81
C ALA A 520 1.21 12.51 -18.93
N TRP A 521 1.25 11.75 -17.83
CA TRP A 521 0.61 10.43 -17.79
C TRP A 521 -0.93 10.53 -17.81
N ILE A 522 -1.50 11.48 -17.07
CA ILE A 522 -2.94 11.72 -17.00
C ILE A 522 -3.35 13.00 -17.73
N GLY A 523 -2.83 14.16 -17.29
CA GLY A 523 -3.29 15.47 -17.77
C GLY A 523 -2.72 15.90 -19.12
N ILE A 524 -2.75 17.20 -19.42
CA ILE A 524 -2.34 17.78 -20.72
C ILE A 524 -0.99 18.50 -20.60
N ASP A 525 -0.07 18.37 -21.55
CA ASP A 525 1.23 19.06 -21.50
C ASP A 525 1.17 20.58 -21.79
N THR A 526 -0.01 21.20 -21.73
CA THR A 526 -0.27 22.52 -22.32
C THR A 526 -0.59 23.61 -21.30
N ASP A 527 0.43 24.16 -20.65
CA ASP A 527 0.64 25.61 -20.50
C ASP A 527 2.04 25.86 -19.89
N PRO A 528 3.00 26.42 -20.65
CA PRO A 528 4.32 26.77 -20.12
C PRO A 528 4.30 27.90 -19.06
N ASN A 529 3.14 28.51 -18.79
CA ASN A 529 2.92 29.48 -17.71
C ASN A 529 2.10 28.92 -16.54
N ASP A 530 1.68 27.66 -16.56
CA ASP A 530 0.98 27.03 -15.44
C ASP A 530 1.99 26.69 -14.33
N ASP A 531 2.09 27.61 -13.37
CA ASP A 531 2.93 27.51 -12.19
C ASP A 531 2.49 26.40 -11.20
N TYR A 532 1.41 25.65 -11.49
CA TYR A 532 0.70 24.84 -10.51
C TYR A 532 0.69 23.32 -10.71
N TYR A 533 1.34 22.77 -11.75
CA TYR A 533 1.34 21.32 -12.02
C TYR A 533 -0.06 20.66 -12.07
N ASN A 534 -1.14 21.45 -12.19
CA ASN A 534 -2.51 20.95 -12.38
C ASN A 534 -2.61 20.06 -13.63
N HIS A 535 -1.72 20.31 -14.59
CA HIS A 535 -1.57 19.57 -15.83
C HIS A 535 -1.10 18.11 -15.67
N LEU A 536 -0.74 17.65 -14.44
CA LEU A 536 -0.33 16.26 -14.16
C LEU A 536 -1.46 15.37 -13.62
N ARG A 537 -2.68 15.89 -13.52
CA ARG A 537 -3.87 15.21 -13.00
C ARG A 537 -5.08 15.58 -13.85
N PHE A 538 -6.21 14.91 -13.62
CA PHE A 538 -7.48 15.38 -14.15
C PHE A 538 -7.92 16.67 -13.43
N GLU A 539 -8.77 17.46 -14.10
CA GLU A 539 -9.31 18.69 -13.51
C GLU A 539 -10.26 18.39 -12.35
N LEU A 540 -11.08 17.33 -12.51
CA LEU A 540 -11.99 16.83 -11.49
C LEU A 540 -11.51 15.49 -10.95
N ASP A 541 -11.69 15.27 -9.65
CA ASP A 541 -11.31 13.99 -9.02
C ASP A 541 -12.24 12.85 -9.47
N THR A 542 -13.47 13.18 -9.87
CA THR A 542 -14.42 12.22 -10.45
C THR A 542 -13.99 11.70 -11.83
N ASP A 543 -13.18 12.44 -12.60
CA ASP A 543 -12.64 11.91 -13.86
C ASP A 543 -11.73 10.70 -13.60
N MET A 544 -11.03 10.66 -12.45
CA MET A 544 -10.27 9.49 -12.06
C MET A 544 -11.19 8.32 -11.65
N VAL A 545 -12.34 8.61 -11.04
CA VAL A 545 -13.37 7.57 -10.76
C VAL A 545 -13.82 6.90 -12.05
N ASP A 546 -14.00 7.68 -13.13
CA ASP A 546 -14.50 7.18 -14.41
C ASP A 546 -13.39 6.53 -15.26
N HIS A 547 -12.17 7.06 -15.23
CA HIS A 547 -11.15 6.74 -16.24
C HIS A 547 -9.87 6.10 -15.70
N TRP A 548 -9.73 5.83 -14.39
CA TRP A 548 -8.52 5.21 -13.82
C TRP A 548 -8.09 3.96 -14.60
N SER A 549 -9.08 3.14 -14.97
CA SER A 549 -8.83 1.86 -15.63
C SER A 549 -8.36 2.02 -17.06
N GLU A 550 -8.38 3.21 -17.66
CA GLU A 550 -8.01 3.44 -19.06
C GLU A 550 -6.55 3.95 -19.21
N LEU A 551 -5.90 4.29 -18.10
CA LEU A 551 -4.52 4.78 -18.08
C LEU A 551 -3.51 3.67 -18.43
N GLY A 552 -2.37 4.04 -19.01
CA GLY A 552 -1.35 3.08 -19.43
C GLY A 552 -0.41 2.64 -18.31
N PHE A 553 0.15 1.44 -18.44
CA PHE A 553 1.21 0.92 -17.57
C PHE A 553 2.58 1.38 -18.08
N VAL A 554 3.53 1.59 -17.18
CA VAL A 554 4.90 2.00 -17.49
C VAL A 554 5.82 0.80 -17.29
N LEU A 555 6.32 0.25 -18.41
CA LEU A 555 7.14 -0.96 -18.43
C LEU A 555 8.53 -0.68 -19.02
N ASN A 556 9.53 -1.42 -18.56
CA ASN A 556 10.88 -1.36 -19.07
C ASN A 556 11.00 -2.14 -20.39
N GLN A 557 11.25 -1.42 -21.48
CA GLN A 557 11.55 -1.98 -22.81
C GLN A 557 13.07 -2.03 -23.08
N GLY A 558 13.88 -1.59 -22.11
CA GLY A 558 15.33 -1.57 -22.17
C GLY A 558 15.98 -2.77 -21.49
N THR A 559 17.24 -2.58 -21.07
CA THR A 559 18.00 -3.57 -20.28
C THR A 559 18.10 -3.11 -18.82
N ALA A 560 18.53 -3.99 -17.91
CA ALA A 560 18.76 -3.59 -16.51
C ALA A 560 19.77 -2.43 -16.38
N ASP A 561 20.85 -2.41 -17.17
CA ASP A 561 21.89 -1.37 -17.13
C ASP A 561 21.46 -0.05 -17.80
N SER A 562 20.55 -0.16 -18.77
CA SER A 562 20.01 0.95 -19.55
C SER A 562 18.49 0.79 -19.67
N PRO A 563 17.74 1.03 -18.57
CA PRO A 563 16.30 0.89 -18.58
C PRO A 563 15.67 2.00 -19.43
N ASP A 564 14.66 1.60 -20.21
CA ASP A 564 13.89 2.47 -21.10
C ASP A 564 12.40 2.25 -20.82
N PHE A 565 11.85 3.06 -19.92
CA PHE A 565 10.47 2.93 -19.47
C PHE A 565 9.52 3.61 -20.46
N ILE A 566 8.50 2.89 -20.90
CA ILE A 566 7.53 3.33 -21.91
C ILE A 566 6.12 3.02 -21.40
N GLU A 567 5.19 3.96 -21.63
CA GLU A 567 3.77 3.75 -21.42
C GLU A 567 3.21 2.78 -22.46
N VAL A 568 2.53 1.73 -22.01
CA VAL A 568 1.90 0.70 -22.81
C VAL A 568 0.46 0.48 -22.35
N GLU A 569 -0.33 -0.16 -23.22
CA GLU A 569 -1.72 -0.54 -22.90
C GLU A 569 -2.62 0.63 -22.47
N ARG A 570 -2.34 1.88 -22.86
CA ARG A 570 -3.27 3.00 -22.65
C ARG A 570 -4.49 2.83 -23.55
N THR A 571 -5.70 3.03 -23.01
CA THR A 571 -6.95 3.11 -23.77
C THR A 571 -7.62 4.49 -23.65
N TYR A 572 -7.19 5.31 -22.69
CA TYR A 572 -7.70 6.66 -22.49
C TYR A 572 -7.36 7.57 -23.68
N VAL A 573 -8.35 8.32 -24.15
CA VAL A 573 -8.20 9.29 -25.25
C VAL A 573 -8.13 10.69 -24.66
N ASP A 574 -6.99 11.38 -24.86
CA ASP A 574 -6.78 12.69 -24.26
C ASP A 574 -7.88 13.70 -24.71
N GLY A 575 -8.45 14.42 -23.73
CA GLY A 575 -9.50 15.42 -23.95
C GLY A 575 -10.94 14.89 -23.95
N THR A 576 -11.18 13.64 -23.56
CA THR A 576 -12.54 13.09 -23.37
C THR A 576 -13.16 13.39 -22.01
N ALA A 577 -12.36 13.73 -21.00
CA ALA A 577 -12.85 14.22 -19.71
C ALA A 577 -13.51 15.62 -19.87
N GLU A 578 -14.53 15.91 -19.07
CA GLU A 578 -15.20 17.22 -19.11
C GLU A 578 -14.25 18.33 -18.65
N GLN A 579 -13.74 19.14 -19.59
CA GLN A 579 -13.10 20.42 -19.26
C GLN A 579 -14.19 21.43 -18.85
N SER A 580 -14.75 21.27 -17.66
CA SER A 580 -15.70 22.22 -17.11
C SER A 580 -14.93 23.33 -16.39
N LYS A 581 -15.17 24.58 -16.83
CA LYS A 581 -14.71 25.89 -16.33
C LYS A 581 -13.57 25.90 -15.28
N PRO A 582 -12.54 26.73 -15.47
CA PRO A 582 -11.39 26.78 -14.56
C PRO A 582 -11.84 26.86 -13.10
N ARG A 583 -11.35 25.91 -12.27
CA ARG A 583 -11.49 25.91 -10.81
C ARG A 583 -11.42 27.38 -10.33
N PRO A 584 -12.43 27.90 -9.59
CA PRO A 584 -12.26 29.18 -8.92
C PRO A 584 -10.96 29.11 -8.14
N LYS A 585 -10.08 30.12 -8.27
CA LYS A 585 -8.88 30.21 -7.42
C LYS A 585 -9.31 29.85 -6.02
N ARG A 586 -8.83 28.72 -5.47
CA ARG A 586 -9.10 28.34 -4.09
C ARG A 586 -8.82 29.60 -3.29
N GLY A 587 -9.88 30.21 -2.77
CA GLY A 587 -9.71 31.16 -1.69
C GLY A 587 -8.88 30.41 -0.66
N ARG A 588 -7.95 31.09 0.00
CA ARG A 588 -7.38 30.61 1.25
C ARG A 588 -8.53 30.43 2.23
N ASN A 589 -9.29 29.35 2.09
CA ASN A 589 -10.23 28.90 3.08
C ASN A 589 -9.35 28.19 4.09
N LYS A 590 -9.07 28.94 5.15
CA LYS A 590 -8.71 28.39 6.45
C LYS A 590 -9.71 27.28 6.76
N ARG A 591 -9.26 26.04 6.76
CA ARG A 591 -9.75 24.99 7.64
C ARG A 591 -8.53 24.18 8.01
#